data_AF-A0A8U7MUZ5-F1
#
_entry.id   AF-A0A8U7MUZ5-F1
#
_cell.length_a   1.000
_cell.length_b   1.000
_cell.length_c   1.000
_cell.angle_alpha   90.00
_cell.angle_beta   90.00
_cell.angle_gamma   90.00
#
_symmetry.space_group_name_H-M   'P 1'
#
loop_
_entity.id
_entity.type
_entity.pdbx_description
1 polymer ?
#
loop_
_entity_poly.entity_id
_entity_poly.type
_entity_poly.pdbx_seq_one_letter_code
_entity_poly.pdbx_strand_id
1 'polypeptide(L)' 'MKLTDNVLRSFRVAKVFRENSDKINCFDFSPNGETVISSSDDDSIVLYDCQEGK' A
#
# COMPACT_ATOMS: atom_id res chain seq x y z
N MET A 1 -2.45 -1.00 -20.51
CA MET A 1 -2.15 -2.44 -20.32
C MET A 1 -3.45 -3.18 -20.13
N LYS A 2 -3.68 -4.33 -20.79
CA LYS A 2 -4.92 -5.09 -20.60
C LYS A 2 -4.75 -6.05 -19.42
N LEU A 3 -5.65 -6.01 -18.45
CA LEU A 3 -5.64 -6.94 -17.33
C LEU A 3 -6.11 -8.31 -17.83
N THR A 4 -5.21 -9.29 -17.85
CA THR A 4 -5.49 -10.68 -18.24
C THR A 4 -5.10 -11.63 -17.11
N ASP A 5 -5.57 -12.88 -17.16
CA ASP A 5 -5.22 -13.90 -16.16
C ASP A 5 -3.70 -14.11 -16.03
N ASN A 6 -2.99 -14.05 -17.15
CA ASN A 6 -1.53 -14.18 -17.15
C ASN A 6 -0.85 -12.99 -16.45
N VAL A 7 -1.38 -11.77 -16.62
CA VAL A 7 -0.88 -10.57 -15.92
C VAL A 7 -1.12 -10.69 -14.42
N LEU A 8 -2.33 -11.09 -14.00
CA LEU A 8 -2.67 -11.27 -12.58
C LEU A 8 -1.76 -12.29 -11.90
N ARG A 9 -1.50 -13.43 -12.56
CA ARG A 9 -0.60 -14.49 -12.03
C ARG A 9 0.86 -14.06 -11.95
N SER A 10 1.25 -13.00 -12.66
CA SER A 10 2.62 -12.47 -12.66
C SER A 10 2.90 -11.52 -11.50
N PHE A 11 1.87 -11.10 -10.75
CA PHE A 11 2.02 -10.15 -9.65
C PHE A 11 2.95 -10.69 -8.56
N ARG A 12 3.79 -9.80 -8.04
CA ARG A 12 4.70 -10.06 -6.92
C ARG A 12 4.69 -8.87 -5.98
N VAL A 13 5.21 -9.05 -4.77
CA VAL A 13 5.37 -7.98 -3.80
C VAL A 13 6.22 -6.86 -4.42
N ALA A 14 5.65 -5.67 -4.55
CA ALA A 14 6.35 -4.50 -5.09
C ALA A 14 7.17 -3.78 -4.01
N LYS A 15 6.62 -3.63 -2.80
CA LYS A 15 7.26 -2.96 -1.67
C LYS A 15 6.75 -3.49 -0.33
N VAL A 16 7.59 -3.37 0.71
CA VAL A 16 7.26 -3.65 2.11
C VAL A 16 7.64 -2.42 2.93
N PHE A 17 6.69 -1.84 3.65
CA PHE A 17 6.90 -0.72 4.56
C PHE A 17 7.06 -1.24 5.99
N ARG A 18 7.94 -0.61 6.79
CA ARG A 18 8.24 -1.03 8.17
C ARG A 18 8.35 0.17 9.13
N GLU A 19 7.63 1.24 8.81
CA GLU A 19 7.68 2.48 9.59
C GLU A 19 6.95 2.35 10.93
N ASN A 20 5.92 1.51 11.00
CA ASN A 20 5.13 1.30 12.21
C ASN A 20 5.80 0.31 13.16
N SER A 21 5.73 0.64 14.44
CA SER A 21 6.27 -0.15 15.55
C SER A 21 5.26 -1.11 16.17
N ASP A 22 3.99 -0.99 15.81
CA ASP A 22 2.91 -1.88 16.21
C ASP A 22 2.03 -2.29 14.99
N LYS A 23 0.93 -2.99 15.24
CA LYS A 23 0.04 -3.55 14.24
C LYS A 23 -0.67 -2.47 13.45
N ILE A 24 -0.67 -2.64 12.12
CA ILE A 24 -1.59 -1.93 11.23
C ILE A 24 -3.01 -2.43 11.49
N ASN A 25 -3.92 -1.51 11.79
CA ASN A 25 -5.32 -1.82 12.06
C ASN A 25 -6.26 -1.41 10.91
N CYS A 26 -5.85 -0.47 10.04
CA CYS A 26 -6.61 -0.06 8.87
C CYS A 26 -5.69 0.47 7.76
N PHE A 27 -6.18 0.45 6.51
CA PHE A 27 -5.59 1.16 5.38
C PHE A 27 -6.66 1.50 4.34
N ASP A 28 -6.45 2.56 3.57
CA ASP A 28 -7.34 2.94 2.47
C ASP A 28 -6.58 3.64 1.34
N PHE A 29 -7.05 3.45 0.11
CA PHE A 29 -6.47 4.06 -1.09
C PHE A 29 -7.19 5.35 -1.46
N SER A 30 -6.44 6.31 -2.01
CA SER A 30 -7.06 7.45 -2.67
C SER A 30 -7.89 6.98 -3.88
N PRO A 31 -8.97 7.70 -4.26
CA PRO A 31 -9.81 7.32 -5.41
C PRO A 31 -9.06 7.22 -6.75
N ASN A 32 -7.95 7.95 -6.88
CA ASN A 32 -7.07 7.90 -8.05
C ASN A 32 -5.97 6.82 -7.94
N GLY A 33 -5.82 6.16 -6.80
CA GLY A 33 -4.85 5.08 -6.56
C GLY A 33 -3.39 5.54 -6.44
N GLU A 34 -3.14 6.85 -6.33
CA GLU A 34 -1.78 7.40 -6.25
C GLU A 34 -1.21 7.35 -4.85
N THR A 35 -2.06 7.34 -3.82
CA THR A 35 -1.63 7.27 -2.43
C THR A 35 -2.42 6.23 -1.65
N VAL A 36 -1.81 5.75 -0.57
CA VAL A 36 -2.45 4.87 0.41
C VAL A 36 -2.15 5.38 1.81
N ILE A 37 -3.17 5.40 2.66
CA ILE A 37 -3.02 5.72 4.08
C ILE A 37 -3.04 4.42 4.86
N SER A 38 -2.30 4.36 5.96
CA SER A 38 -2.42 3.30 6.97
C SER A 38 -2.52 3.89 8.37
N SER A 39 -3.21 3.20 9.26
CA SER A 39 -3.25 3.50 10.69
C SER A 39 -2.75 2.31 11.50
N SER A 40 -2.12 2.61 12.63
CA SER A 40 -1.43 1.64 13.47
C SER A 40 -1.79 1.83 14.95
N ASP A 41 -1.65 0.77 15.74
CA ASP A 41 -1.86 0.79 17.20
C ASP A 41 -0.77 1.60 17.94
N ASP A 42 0.30 2.01 17.26
CA ASP A 42 1.35 2.88 17.79
C ASP A 42 1.03 4.39 17.71
N ASP A 43 -0.26 4.74 17.66
CA ASP A 43 -0.78 6.11 17.54
C ASP A 43 -0.31 6.87 16.28
N SER A 44 0.11 6.16 15.23
CA SER A 44 0.57 6.78 13.98
C SER A 44 -0.36 6.52 12.78
N ILE A 45 -0.36 7.49 11.87
CA ILE A 45 -0.95 7.38 10.52
C ILE A 45 0.15 7.68 9.52
N VAL A 46 0.32 6.80 8.53
CA VAL A 46 1.35 6.94 7.50
C VAL A 46 0.69 7.06 6.13
N LEU A 47 1.09 8.07 5.36
CA LEU A 47 0.72 8.27 3.96
C LEU A 47 1.86 7.80 3.07
N TYR A 48 1.54 6.94 2.12
CA TYR A 48 2.50 6.42 1.15
C TYR A 48 2.17 6.88 -0.26
N ASP A 49 3.22 7.13 -1.04
CA ASP A 49 3.16 7.37 -2.48
C ASP A 49 3.26 6.04 -3.23
N CYS A 50 2.23 5.66 -3.99
CA CYS A 50 2.19 4.39 -4.72
C CYS A 50 2.96 4.44 -6.06
N GLN A 51 3.24 5.63 -6.59
CA GLN A 51 4.00 5.80 -7.83
C GLN A 51 5.51 5.67 -7.58
N GLU A 52 6.01 6.37 -6.57
CA GLU A 52 7.42 6.31 -6.17
C GLU A 52 7.69 5.17 -5.19
N GLY A 53 6.63 4.61 -4.58
CA GLY A 53 6.72 3.62 -3.52
C GLY A 53 7.44 4.23 -2.33
N LYS A 54 7.00 5.36 -1.78
CA LYS A 54 7.62 5.98 -0.60
C LYS A 54 6.68 5.95 0.58
#